data_AF-A0AAJ1CXN9-F1
#
_entry.id   AF-A0AAJ1CXN9-F1
#
_cell.length_a   1.000
_cell.length_b   1.000
_cell.length_c   1.000
_cell.angle_alpha   90.00
_cell.angle_beta   90.00
_cell.angle_gamma   90.00
#
_symmetry.space_group_name_H-M   'P 1'
#
loop_
_entity.id
_entity.type
_entity.pdbx_description
1 polymer ?
#
loop_
_entity_poly.entity_id
_entity_poly.type
_entity_poly.pdbx_seq_one_letter_code
_entity_poly.pdbx_strand_id
1 'polypeptide(L)'
;MMMSTEIFKATDHAITMTSREIAQMTGNTHGEVKRLIKSLETAQRLSQPLSVNLYEREGQTREEFCLNKRDSLLAVARLSPGFTADALDRWQALEERVHLPDFTNPAEAARAWAEQFE
;
A
#
# COMPACT_ATOMS: atom_id res chain seq x y z
N MET A 1 30.65 15.23 -18.98
CA MET A 1 30.17 14.99 -17.60
C MET A 1 28.66 15.12 -17.60
N MET A 2 27.95 14.00 -17.44
CA MET A 2 26.63 13.88 -16.84
C MET A 2 26.24 12.41 -17.01
N MET A 3 26.58 11.61 -16.01
CA MET A 3 26.04 10.25 -15.90
C MET A 3 24.57 10.41 -15.54
N SER A 4 23.70 10.07 -16.49
CA SER A 4 22.26 10.00 -16.26
C SER A 4 22.00 9.11 -15.06
N THR A 5 21.45 9.67 -14.00
CA THR A 5 20.96 8.91 -12.85
C THR A 5 19.81 8.04 -13.33
N GLU A 6 20.11 6.80 -13.70
CA GLU A 6 19.10 5.77 -13.88
C GLU A 6 18.44 5.56 -12.52
N ILE A 7 17.22 6.06 -12.42
CA ILE A 7 16.35 5.95 -11.26
C ILE A 7 16.21 4.45 -10.97
N PHE A 8 16.75 4.01 -9.85
CA PHE A 8 16.57 2.67 -9.30
C PHE A 8 15.07 2.36 -9.30
N LYS A 9 14.65 1.49 -10.22
CA LYS A 9 13.32 0.90 -10.23
C LYS A 9 13.33 -0.20 -9.17
N ALA A 10 13.37 0.20 -7.90
CA ALA A 10 13.07 -0.70 -6.82
C ALA A 10 11.65 -1.20 -7.05
N THR A 11 11.49 -2.51 -7.23
CA THR A 11 10.24 -3.22 -6.96
C THR A 11 9.94 -3.14 -5.47
N ASP A 12 9.71 -1.92 -4.99
CA ASP A 12 9.04 -1.64 -3.75
C ASP A 12 7.59 -2.05 -4.02
N HIS A 13 7.15 -3.17 -3.45
CA HIS A 13 5.72 -3.47 -3.37
C HIS A 13 5.11 -2.33 -2.56
N ALA A 14 4.70 -1.27 -3.24
CA ALA A 14 4.17 -0.08 -2.61
C ALA A 14 3.09 -0.54 -1.63
N ILE A 15 3.34 -0.33 -0.34
CA ILE A 15 2.46 -0.79 0.71
C ILE A 15 1.09 -0.18 0.43
N THR A 16 0.09 -1.03 0.20
CA THR A 16 -1.27 -0.63 -0.13
C THR A 16 -2.27 -1.44 0.66
N MET A 17 -3.44 -0.85 0.88
CA MET A 17 -4.61 -1.52 1.45
C MET A 17 -5.65 -1.66 0.34
N THR A 18 -6.16 -2.88 0.14
CA THR A 18 -7.09 -3.13 -0.97
C THR A 18 -8.53 -2.81 -0.58
N SER A 19 -9.36 -2.48 -1.56
CA SER A 19 -10.80 -2.30 -1.38
C SER A 19 -11.50 -3.52 -0.80
N ARG A 20 -10.98 -4.74 -1.01
CA ARG A 20 -11.50 -5.96 -0.38
C ARG A 20 -11.14 -6.03 1.09
N GLU A 21 -9.91 -5.68 1.41
CA GLU A 21 -9.42 -5.65 2.78
C GLU A 21 -10.20 -4.62 3.61
N ILE A 22 -10.45 -3.42 3.06
CA ILE A 22 -11.31 -2.41 3.69
C ILE A 22 -12.73 -2.96 3.92
N ALA A 23 -13.28 -3.68 2.94
CA ALA A 23 -14.61 -4.29 3.07
C ALA A 23 -14.65 -5.33 4.20
N GLN A 24 -13.64 -6.20 4.27
CA GLN A 24 -13.52 -7.21 5.32
C GLN A 24 -13.36 -6.58 6.71
N MET A 25 -12.53 -5.55 6.83
CA MET A 25 -12.27 -4.84 8.09
C MET A 25 -13.52 -4.11 8.60
N THR A 26 -14.25 -3.43 7.72
CA THR A 26 -15.40 -2.61 8.10
C THR A 26 -16.73 -3.35 8.09
N GLY A 27 -16.76 -4.61 7.65
CA GLY A 27 -17.98 -5.41 7.51
C GLY A 27 -18.90 -4.97 6.35
N ASN A 28 -18.46 -4.03 5.50
CA ASN A 28 -19.21 -3.56 4.34
C ASN A 28 -19.05 -4.51 3.14
N THR A 29 -19.93 -4.38 2.14
CA THR A 29 -19.76 -5.13 0.90
C THR A 29 -18.64 -4.52 0.04
N HIS A 30 -17.93 -5.36 -0.73
CA HIS A 30 -16.89 -4.88 -1.66
C HIS A 30 -17.44 -3.87 -2.67
N GLY A 31 -18.70 -4.02 -3.09
CA GLY A 31 -19.38 -3.10 -4.01
C GLY A 31 -19.57 -1.70 -3.43
N GLU A 32 -19.94 -1.59 -2.15
CA GLU A 32 -20.08 -0.30 -1.46
C GLU A 32 -18.74 0.42 -1.35
N VAL A 33 -17.69 -0.31 -0.96
CA VAL A 33 -16.33 0.23 -0.90
C VAL A 33 -15.87 0.72 -2.27
N LYS A 34 -16.04 -0.08 -3.33
CA LYS A 34 -15.68 0.33 -4.71
C LYS A 34 -16.44 1.59 -5.15
N ARG A 35 -17.74 1.69 -4.84
CA ARG A 35 -18.56 2.85 -5.18
C ARG A 35 -18.06 4.12 -4.49
N LEU A 36 -17.76 4.04 -3.20
CA LEU A 36 -17.21 5.16 -2.45
C LEU A 36 -15.85 5.61 -3.02
N ILE A 37 -14.96 4.67 -3.31
CA ILE A 37 -13.64 4.96 -3.88
C ILE A 37 -13.78 5.68 -5.23
N LYS A 38 -14.69 5.22 -6.10
CA LYS A 38 -14.96 5.87 -7.39
C LYS A 38 -15.57 7.27 -7.23
N SER A 39 -16.41 7.47 -6.22
CA SER A 39 -16.91 8.80 -5.86
C SER A 39 -15.79 9.73 -5.39
N LEU A 40 -14.86 9.23 -4.58
CA LEU A 40 -13.68 9.98 -4.12
C LEU A 40 -12.75 10.36 -5.28
N GLU A 41 -12.53 9.45 -6.23
CA GLU A 41 -11.77 9.70 -7.46
C GLU A 41 -12.43 10.80 -8.29
N THR A 42 -13.74 10.68 -8.54
CA THR A 42 -14.51 11.66 -9.33
C THR A 42 -14.50 13.04 -8.69
N ALA A 43 -14.56 13.09 -7.35
CA ALA A 43 -14.48 14.33 -6.59
C ALA A 43 -13.04 14.87 -6.43
N GLN A 44 -12.04 14.24 -7.07
CA GLN A 44 -10.62 14.59 -6.99
C GLN A 44 -10.11 14.71 -5.54
N ARG A 45 -10.58 13.81 -4.66
CA ARG A 45 -10.20 13.80 -3.23
C ARG A 45 -9.06 12.83 -2.91
N LEU A 46 -8.77 11.92 -3.82
CA LEU A 46 -7.64 10.99 -3.71
C LEU A 46 -6.32 11.72 -3.94
N SER A 47 -5.27 11.29 -3.25
CA SER A 47 -3.95 11.91 -3.40
C SER A 47 -3.21 11.42 -4.63
N GLN A 48 -3.62 10.30 -5.22
CA GLN A 48 -3.01 9.69 -6.40
C GLN A 48 -4.07 9.03 -7.29
N PRO A 49 -3.75 8.74 -8.57
CA PRO A 49 -4.60 7.93 -9.43
C PRO A 49 -4.88 6.55 -8.82
N LEU A 50 -6.08 6.01 -9.06
CA LEU A 50 -6.44 4.69 -8.56
C LEU A 50 -5.60 3.60 -9.24
N SER A 51 -4.99 2.75 -8.42
CA SER A 51 -4.37 1.52 -8.87
C SER A 51 -5.37 0.38 -8.81
N VAL A 52 -5.39 -0.48 -9.84
CA VAL A 52 -6.31 -1.61 -9.97
C VAL A 52 -5.51 -2.89 -9.99
N ASN A 53 -5.86 -3.82 -9.10
CA ASN A 53 -5.36 -5.19 -9.10
C ASN A 53 -6.46 -6.16 -9.53
N LEU A 54 -6.05 -7.22 -10.22
CA LEU A 54 -6.92 -8.32 -10.60
C LEU A 54 -6.71 -9.48 -9.62
N TYR A 55 -7.80 -10.10 -9.21
CA TYR A 55 -7.79 -11.29 -8.37
C TYR A 55 -8.80 -12.32 -8.89
N GLU A 56 -8.52 -13.59 -8.69
CA GLU A 56 -9.45 -14.65 -9.02
C GLU A 56 -10.33 -15.01 -7.83
N ARG A 57 -11.64 -15.15 -8.07
CA ARG A 57 -12.59 -15.68 -7.10
C ARG A 57 -13.64 -16.50 -7.82
N GLU A 58 -13.84 -17.74 -7.37
CA GLU A 58 -14.86 -18.64 -7.91
C GLU A 58 -14.73 -18.83 -9.45
N GLY A 59 -13.49 -18.92 -9.94
CA GLY A 59 -13.20 -19.06 -11.37
C GLY A 59 -13.42 -17.79 -12.21
N GLN A 60 -13.68 -16.65 -11.57
CA GLN A 60 -13.87 -15.37 -12.24
C GLN A 60 -12.80 -14.37 -11.80
N THR A 61 -12.17 -13.72 -12.78
CA THR A 61 -11.27 -12.58 -12.53
C THR A 61 -12.10 -11.35 -12.16
N ARG A 62 -11.76 -10.72 -11.03
CA ARG A 62 -12.41 -9.52 -10.51
C ARG A 62 -11.38 -8.46 -10.18
N GLU A 63 -11.82 -7.22 -10.20
CA GLU A 63 -10.98 -6.06 -9.91
C GLU A 63 -11.14 -5.57 -8.48
N GLU A 64 -10.02 -5.21 -7.86
CA GLU A 64 -9.96 -4.46 -6.61
C GLU A 64 -9.10 -3.21 -6.76
N PHE A 65 -9.45 -2.16 -6.02
CA PHE A 65 -8.65 -0.94 -5.95
C PHE A 65 -7.61 -1.05 -4.84
N CYS A 66 -6.40 -0.56 -5.12
CA CYS A 66 -5.31 -0.46 -4.16
C CYS A 66 -5.10 0.99 -3.76
N LEU A 67 -5.20 1.26 -2.46
CA LEU A 67 -5.09 2.61 -1.90
C LEU A 67 -3.84 2.74 -1.06
N ASN A 68 -3.23 3.93 -1.09
CA ASN A 68 -2.18 4.29 -0.15
C ASN A 68 -2.76 4.56 1.26
N LYS A 69 -1.89 4.86 2.22
CA LYS A 69 -2.27 5.12 3.61
C LYS A 69 -3.31 6.22 3.78
N ARG A 70 -3.08 7.37 3.15
CA ARG A 70 -3.98 8.52 3.26
C ARG A 70 -5.37 8.20 2.69
N ASP A 71 -5.41 7.66 1.48
CA ASP A 71 -6.65 7.46 0.73
C ASP A 71 -7.49 6.33 1.32
N SER A 72 -6.85 5.27 1.84
CA SER A 72 -7.54 4.21 2.57
C SER A 72 -8.13 4.72 3.89
N LEU A 73 -7.40 5.52 4.66
CA LEU A 73 -7.92 6.15 5.87
C LEU A 73 -9.09 7.10 5.57
N LEU A 74 -9.00 7.87 4.48
CA LEU A 74 -10.10 8.72 4.02
C LEU A 74 -11.34 7.89 3.65
N ALA A 75 -11.15 6.76 2.96
CA ALA A 75 -12.25 5.87 2.60
C ALA A 75 -12.92 5.29 3.86
N VAL A 76 -12.15 4.80 4.83
CA VAL A 76 -12.67 4.28 6.11
C VAL A 76 -13.38 5.37 6.89
N ALA A 77 -12.77 6.56 7.03
CA ALA A 77 -13.36 7.68 7.75
C ALA A 77 -14.70 8.15 7.16
N ARG A 78 -14.92 7.96 5.85
CA ARG A 78 -16.22 8.26 5.22
C ARG A 78 -17.22 7.11 5.31
N LEU A 79 -16.76 5.87 5.17
CA LEU A 79 -17.63 4.71 5.13
C LEU A 79 -18.06 4.25 6.52
N SER A 80 -17.10 4.12 7.43
CA SER A 80 -17.31 3.53 8.76
C SER A 80 -16.28 4.12 9.75
N PRO A 81 -16.51 5.35 10.24
CA PRO A 81 -15.57 6.07 11.11
C PRO A 81 -15.13 5.30 12.36
N GLY A 82 -15.97 4.40 12.88
CA GLY A 82 -15.67 3.57 14.05
C GLY A 82 -14.50 2.60 13.86
N PHE A 83 -14.14 2.27 12.61
CA PHE A 83 -13.02 1.38 12.28
C PHE A 83 -11.72 2.13 11.96
N THR A 84 -11.65 3.43 12.28
CA THR A 84 -10.45 4.24 11.99
C THR A 84 -9.23 3.73 12.76
N ALA A 85 -9.41 3.28 14.01
CA ALA A 85 -8.33 2.69 14.81
C ALA A 85 -7.81 1.40 14.18
N ASP A 86 -8.71 0.47 13.81
CA ASP A 86 -8.33 -0.78 13.15
C ASP A 86 -7.59 -0.55 11.83
N ALA A 87 -8.01 0.46 11.06
CA ALA A 87 -7.34 0.85 9.82
C ALA A 87 -5.91 1.36 10.09
N LEU A 88 -5.72 2.15 11.15
CA LEU A 88 -4.39 2.63 11.55
C LEU A 88 -3.50 1.48 12.01
N ASP A 89 -4.01 0.60 12.85
CA ASP A 89 -3.28 -0.58 13.36
C ASP A 89 -2.86 -1.48 12.19
N ARG A 90 -3.75 -1.67 11.21
CA ARG A 90 -3.44 -2.44 10.00
C ARG A 90 -2.30 -1.81 9.20
N TRP A 91 -2.26 -0.48 9.09
CA TRP A 91 -1.16 0.23 8.43
C TRP A 91 0.15 0.12 9.20
N GLN A 92 0.12 0.22 10.52
CA GLN A 92 1.31 0.00 11.34
C GLN A 92 1.87 -1.42 11.11
N ALA A 93 1.01 -2.44 11.13
CA ALA A 93 1.42 -3.82 10.86
C ALA A 93 1.94 -4.03 9.42
N LEU A 94 1.52 -3.22 8.45
CA LEU A 94 2.07 -3.26 7.09
C LEU A 94 3.45 -2.57 7.02
N GLU A 95 3.61 -1.46 7.73
CA GLU A 95 4.87 -0.71 7.81
C GLU A 95 5.95 -1.52 8.55
N GLU A 96 5.59 -2.24 9.62
CA GLU A 96 6.52 -3.13 10.35
C GLU A 96 7.06 -4.28 9.49
N ARG A 97 6.29 -4.73 8.50
CA ARG A 97 6.72 -5.80 7.57
C ARG A 97 7.74 -5.30 6.55
N VAL A 98 7.85 -3.99 6.36
CA VAL A 98 8.91 -3.41 5.56
C VAL A 98 10.14 -3.31 6.45
N HIS A 99 10.90 -4.41 6.45
CA HIS A 99 12.23 -4.46 7.04
C HIS A 99 13.12 -3.45 6.31
N LEU A 100 13.30 -2.27 6.90
CA LEU A 100 14.44 -1.44 6.54
C LEU A 100 15.71 -2.21 6.92
N PRO A 101 16.75 -2.19 6.05
CA PRO A 101 18.07 -2.66 6.45
C PRO A 101 18.49 -1.94 7.73
N ASP A 102 19.07 -2.67 8.68
CA ASP A 102 19.59 -2.05 9.89
C ASP A 102 20.82 -1.20 9.54
N PHE A 103 20.62 0.12 9.50
CA PHE A 103 21.69 1.09 9.26
C PHE A 103 22.43 1.50 10.54
N THR A 104 22.13 0.88 11.68
CA THR A 104 22.76 1.18 12.97
C THR A 104 24.23 0.75 13.00
N ASN A 105 24.66 -0.15 12.11
CA ASN A 105 26.06 -0.52 11.94
C ASN A 105 26.52 -0.48 10.47
N PRO A 106 26.78 0.71 9.91
CA PRO A 106 27.26 0.83 8.52
C PRO A 106 28.63 0.16 8.32
N ALA A 107 29.40 -0.07 9.39
CA ALA A 107 30.67 -0.75 9.32
C ALA A 107 30.52 -2.26 9.10
N GLU A 108 29.49 -2.92 9.64
CA GLU A 108 29.21 -4.34 9.32
C GLU A 108 28.73 -4.49 7.88
N ALA A 109 27.86 -3.60 7.41
CA ALA A 109 27.43 -3.58 6.02
C ALA A 109 28.62 -3.38 5.05
N ALA A 110 29.56 -2.50 5.40
CA ALA A 110 30.78 -2.29 4.61
C ALA A 110 31.76 -3.47 4.67
N ARG A 111 31.90 -4.15 5.82
CA ARG A 111 32.77 -5.33 5.97
C ARG A 111 32.24 -6.54 5.18
N ALA A 112 30.94 -6.80 5.24
CA ALA A 112 30.32 -7.88 4.46
C ALA A 112 30.49 -7.72 2.95
N TRP A 113 30.59 -6.47 2.47
CA TRP A 113 30.88 -6.19 1.06
C TRP A 113 32.37 -6.41 0.72
N ALA A 114 33.28 -6.04 1.62
CA ALA A 114 34.72 -6.22 1.41
C ALA A 114 35.12 -7.70 1.32
N GLU A 115 34.58 -8.57 2.19
CA GLU A 115 34.87 -10.01 2.18
C GLU A 115 34.39 -10.74 0.91
N GLN A 116 33.43 -10.18 0.17
CA GLN A 116 32.87 -10.79 -1.03
C GLN A 116 33.70 -10.51 -2.30
N PHE A 117 34.63 -9.55 -2.24
CA PHE A 117 35.44 -9.08 -3.38
C PHE A 117 36.96 -9.18 -3.14
N GLU A 118 37.41 -9.75 -2.01
CA GLU A 118 38.76 -10.31 -1.82
C GLU A 118 38.82 -11.78 -2.26
#